data_AF-A0A537SSU9-F1
#
_entry.id   AF-A0A537SSU9-F1
#
_cell.length_a   1.000
_cell.length_b   1.000
_cell.length_c   1.000
_cell.angle_alpha   90.00
_cell.angle_beta   90.00
_cell.angle_gamma   90.00
#
_symmetry.space_group_name_H-M   'P 1'
#
loop_
_entity.id
_entity.type
_entity.pdbx_description
1 polymer ?
#
loop_
_entity_poly.entity_id
_entity_poly.type
_entity_poly.pdbx_seq_one_letter_code
_entity_poly.pdbx_strand_id
1 'polypeptide(L)'
;MSRFTPRKGMPSPRLDEAEFRKRFLAQFRDPGFNSLAQELDKIAAAAWDAYSQSRKAPRTRKAGSQFADPDYDLSVDWLAARDAIVDAHGRHADRSKRTILLINCSARSEHTCPGEMSKSYRLVEIAREVFAAAPGVSIELLDLSRLASEYGRHIHPCK
;
A
#
# COMPACT_ATOMS: atom_id res chain seq x y z
N MET A 1 -1.15 26.85 21.75
CA MET A 1 -0.25 25.90 21.04
C MET A 1 0.81 26.72 20.32
N SER A 2 2.09 26.46 20.60
CA SER A 2 3.21 27.02 19.82
C SER A 2 2.98 26.72 18.33
N ARG A 3 2.90 27.76 17.48
CA ARG A 3 2.87 27.61 16.02
C ARG A 3 4.27 27.21 15.57
N PHE A 4 4.54 25.92 15.54
CA PHE A 4 5.74 25.41 14.89
C PHE A 4 5.62 25.62 13.39
N THR A 5 6.57 26.35 12.79
CA THR A 5 6.66 26.49 11.34
C THR A 5 7.32 25.23 10.77
N PRO A 6 6.74 24.59 9.74
CA PRO A 6 7.38 23.46 9.06
C PRO A 6 8.75 23.83 8.50
N ARG A 7 9.76 22.99 8.77
CA ARG A 7 11.11 23.13 8.19
C ARG A 7 11.09 22.66 6.74
N LYS A 8 11.64 23.48 5.84
CA LYS A 8 11.74 23.23 4.39
C LYS A 8 13.22 23.16 3.98
N GLY A 9 13.53 22.60 2.81
CA GLY A 9 14.89 22.64 2.24
C GLY A 9 15.40 21.34 1.59
N MET A 10 14.57 20.28 1.50
CA MET A 10 14.99 19.06 0.80
C MET A 10 15.12 19.32 -0.71
N PRO A 11 16.12 18.72 -1.39
CA PRO A 11 16.26 18.84 -2.85
C PRO A 11 15.04 18.24 -3.57
N SER A 12 14.77 18.75 -4.76
CA SER A 12 13.70 18.22 -5.60
C SER A 12 14.01 16.77 -6.02
N PRO A 13 13.08 15.81 -5.83
CA PRO A 13 13.25 14.45 -6.33
C PRO A 13 12.83 14.30 -7.81
N ARG A 14 12.54 15.40 -8.50
CA ARG A 14 12.03 15.38 -9.88
C ARG A 14 13.10 14.90 -10.85
N LEU A 15 12.78 13.88 -11.63
CA LEU A 15 13.61 13.32 -12.70
C LEU A 15 13.33 14.02 -14.03
N ASP A 16 14.33 14.05 -14.90
CA ASP A 16 14.10 14.27 -16.33
C ASP A 16 13.48 13.03 -16.99
N GLU A 17 13.04 13.19 -18.24
CA GLU A 17 12.36 12.13 -18.98
C GLU A 17 13.24 10.90 -19.21
N ALA A 18 14.52 11.14 -19.53
CA ALA A 18 15.46 10.07 -19.85
C ALA A 18 15.71 9.18 -18.63
N GLU A 19 15.97 9.78 -17.47
CA GLU A 19 16.19 9.06 -16.22
C GLU A 19 14.90 8.40 -15.71
N PHE A 20 13.74 9.08 -15.84
CA PHE A 20 12.44 8.46 -15.53
C PHE A 20 12.22 7.20 -16.37
N ARG A 21 12.36 7.31 -17.69
CA ARG A 21 12.12 6.21 -18.64
C ARG A 21 13.08 5.05 -18.38
N LYS A 22 14.36 5.35 -18.15
CA LYS A 22 15.36 4.35 -17.76
C LYS A 22 14.94 3.58 -16.50
N ARG A 23 14.47 4.27 -15.46
CA ARG A 23 13.99 3.63 -14.22
C ARG A 23 12.71 2.82 -14.44
N PHE A 24 11.76 3.36 -15.18
CA PHE A 24 10.50 2.69 -15.50
C PHE A 24 10.73 1.39 -16.28
N LEU A 25 11.59 1.42 -17.30
CA LEU A 25 11.88 0.25 -18.14
C LEU A 25 12.80 -0.78 -17.44
N ALA A 26 13.47 -0.40 -16.35
CA ALA A 26 14.40 -1.28 -15.64
C ALA A 26 13.75 -2.53 -15.05
N GLN A 27 12.42 -2.57 -14.90
CA GLN A 27 11.67 -3.73 -14.42
C GLN A 27 11.30 -4.74 -15.54
N PHE A 28 11.46 -4.37 -16.82
CA PHE A 28 11.07 -5.18 -17.98
C PHE A 28 12.30 -5.73 -18.73
N ARG A 29 13.21 -6.41 -18.01
CA ARG A 29 14.48 -6.91 -18.58
C ARG A 29 14.39 -8.33 -19.15
N ASP A 30 13.34 -9.06 -18.82
CA ASP A 30 13.17 -10.43 -19.29
C ASP A 30 13.07 -10.46 -20.82
N PRO A 31 13.76 -11.39 -21.52
CA PRO A 31 13.71 -11.48 -22.99
C PRO A 31 12.30 -11.60 -23.57
N GLY A 32 11.31 -12.08 -22.80
CA GLY A 32 9.91 -12.12 -23.20
C GLY A 32 9.32 -10.75 -23.51
N PHE A 33 9.92 -9.66 -23.03
CA PHE A 33 9.50 -8.28 -23.35
C PHE A 33 10.08 -7.75 -24.67
N ASN A 34 11.02 -8.45 -25.31
CA ASN A 34 11.69 -7.94 -26.52
C ASN A 34 10.71 -7.67 -27.67
N SER A 35 9.70 -8.54 -27.85
CA SER A 35 8.65 -8.36 -28.86
C SER A 35 7.67 -7.23 -28.52
N LEU A 36 7.69 -6.72 -27.28
CA LEU A 36 6.80 -5.70 -26.74
C LEU A 36 7.47 -4.32 -26.58
N ALA A 37 8.65 -4.13 -27.18
CA ALA A 37 9.44 -2.90 -27.00
C ALA A 37 8.65 -1.64 -27.39
N GLN A 38 7.89 -1.68 -28.49
CA GLN A 38 7.11 -0.53 -28.96
C GLN A 38 5.92 -0.24 -28.03
N GLU A 39 5.32 -1.26 -27.44
CA GLU A 39 4.23 -1.14 -26.46
C GLU A 39 4.75 -0.55 -25.16
N LEU A 40 5.89 -1.05 -24.66
CA LEU A 40 6.55 -0.51 -23.47
C LEU A 40 6.94 0.95 -23.66
N ASP A 41 7.39 1.33 -24.86
CA ASP A 41 7.71 2.71 -25.19
C ASP A 41 6.48 3.64 -25.10
N LYS A 42 5.31 3.19 -25.57
CA LYS A 42 4.04 3.92 -25.48
C LYS A 42 3.59 4.04 -24.02
N ILE A 43 3.69 2.95 -23.25
CA ILE A 43 3.32 2.93 -21.83
C ILE A 43 4.23 3.87 -21.03
N ALA A 44 5.54 3.84 -21.28
CA ALA A 44 6.50 4.70 -20.61
C ALA A 44 6.25 6.18 -20.90
N ALA A 45 5.86 6.53 -22.13
CA ALA A 45 5.47 7.91 -22.49
C ALA A 45 4.22 8.37 -21.71
N ALA A 46 3.19 7.53 -21.61
CA ALA A 46 1.99 7.83 -20.83
C ALA A 46 2.30 7.98 -19.32
N ALA A 47 3.18 7.12 -18.79
CA ALA A 47 3.64 7.21 -17.40
C ALA A 47 4.46 8.48 -17.14
N TRP A 48 5.31 8.88 -18.09
CA TRP A 48 6.06 10.13 -18.03
C TRP A 48 5.14 11.35 -18.05
N ASP A 49 4.14 11.39 -18.92
CA ASP A 49 3.16 12.49 -18.94
C ASP A 49 2.44 12.62 -17.58
N ALA A 50 2.09 11.50 -16.94
CA ALA A 50 1.51 11.53 -15.59
C ALA A 50 2.47 12.07 -14.53
N TYR A 51 3.73 11.63 -14.59
CA TYR A 51 4.77 12.06 -13.67
C TYR A 51 5.13 13.55 -13.84
N SER A 52 5.32 14.01 -15.08
CA SER A 52 5.74 15.37 -15.40
C SER A 52 4.65 16.40 -15.06
N GLN A 53 3.38 16.02 -15.18
CA GLN A 53 2.22 16.81 -14.75
C GLN A 53 1.88 16.64 -13.26
N SER A 54 2.68 15.88 -12.50
CA SER A 54 2.46 15.63 -11.06
C SER A 54 1.05 15.13 -10.72
N ARG A 55 0.44 14.31 -11.59
CA ARG A 55 -0.92 13.81 -11.39
C ARG A 55 -0.94 12.78 -10.26
N LYS A 56 -1.33 13.21 -9.06
CA LYS A 56 -1.40 12.36 -7.86
C LYS A 56 -2.72 11.59 -7.70
N ALA A 57 -3.77 12.04 -8.37
CA ALA A 57 -5.12 11.47 -8.37
C ALA A 57 -5.61 11.32 -9.82
N PRO A 58 -5.48 10.14 -10.44
CA PRO A 58 -5.82 9.95 -11.86
C PRO A 58 -7.33 10.01 -12.11
N ARG A 59 -8.14 9.82 -11.07
CA ARG A 59 -9.61 9.87 -11.12
C ARG A 59 -10.12 10.71 -9.97
N THR A 60 -10.93 11.71 -10.29
CA THR A 60 -11.47 12.65 -9.31
C THR A 60 -12.98 12.83 -9.49
N ARG A 61 -13.64 13.28 -8.42
CA ARG A 61 -15.00 13.83 -8.46
C ARG A 61 -15.09 15.02 -7.50
N LYS A 62 -16.11 15.87 -7.68
CA LYS A 62 -16.41 16.95 -6.74
C LYS A 62 -16.61 16.38 -5.33
N ALA A 63 -15.97 16.99 -4.35
CA ALA A 63 -15.95 16.50 -2.97
C ALA A 63 -17.37 16.43 -2.37
N GLY A 64 -18.19 17.45 -2.64
CA GLY A 64 -19.55 17.58 -2.11
C GLY A 64 -19.61 18.25 -0.73
N SER A 65 -20.82 18.50 -0.25
CA SER A 65 -21.11 19.36 0.92
C SER A 65 -20.53 18.90 2.25
N GLN A 66 -20.07 17.65 2.35
CA GLN A 66 -19.44 17.09 3.54
C GLN A 66 -17.96 17.49 3.72
N PHE A 67 -17.38 18.22 2.77
CA PHE A 67 -16.00 18.71 2.81
C PHE A 67 -15.93 20.24 2.85
N ALA A 68 -14.80 20.77 3.33
CA ALA A 68 -14.60 22.22 3.49
C ALA A 68 -14.71 22.99 2.16
N ASP A 69 -14.31 22.37 1.05
CA ASP A 69 -14.52 22.87 -0.30
C ASP A 69 -15.30 21.81 -1.10
N PRO A 70 -16.61 22.00 -1.31
CA PRO A 70 -17.44 21.06 -2.05
C PRO A 70 -17.06 20.88 -3.52
N ASP A 71 -16.45 21.90 -4.13
CA ASP A 71 -16.13 21.93 -5.55
C ASP A 71 -14.69 21.45 -5.86
N TYR A 72 -13.93 21.11 -4.81
CA TYR A 72 -12.61 20.53 -4.96
C TYR A 72 -12.66 19.17 -5.66
N ASP A 73 -11.76 18.96 -6.63
CA ASP A 73 -11.61 17.68 -7.32
C ASP A 73 -10.86 16.69 -6.42
N LEU A 74 -11.63 15.85 -5.72
CA LEU A 74 -11.10 14.89 -4.75
C LEU A 74 -10.90 13.51 -5.38
N SER A 75 -9.82 12.85 -5.01
CA SER A 75 -9.49 11.49 -5.46
C SER A 75 -10.60 10.50 -5.11
N VAL A 76 -11.08 9.77 -6.12
CA VAL A 76 -12.09 8.71 -5.92
C VAL A 76 -11.54 7.61 -5.00
N ASP A 77 -10.27 7.24 -5.18
CA ASP A 77 -9.64 6.21 -4.34
C ASP A 77 -9.52 6.66 -2.87
N TRP A 78 -9.35 7.96 -2.63
CA TRP A 78 -9.29 8.50 -1.27
C TRP A 78 -10.66 8.51 -0.60
N LEU A 79 -11.72 8.78 -1.36
CA LEU A 79 -13.08 8.66 -0.87
C LEU A 79 -13.41 7.21 -0.50
N ALA A 80 -13.08 6.25 -1.37
CA ALA A 80 -13.25 4.83 -1.06
C ALA A 80 -12.45 4.40 0.17
N ALA A 81 -11.20 4.86 0.31
CA ALA A 81 -10.37 4.56 1.47
C ALA A 81 -10.94 5.17 2.76
N ARG A 82 -11.45 6.41 2.71
CA ARG A 82 -12.14 7.04 3.83
C ARG A 82 -13.36 6.24 4.25
N ASP A 83 -14.20 5.86 3.30
CA ASP A 83 -15.44 5.13 3.60
C ASP A 83 -15.12 3.77 4.24
N ALA A 84 -14.11 3.07 3.73
CA ALA A 84 -13.61 1.83 4.35
C ALA A 84 -13.08 2.03 5.79
N ILE A 85 -12.45 3.18 6.09
CA ILE A 85 -12.02 3.53 7.45
C ILE A 85 -13.22 3.80 8.35
N VAL A 86 -14.26 4.49 7.86
CA VAL A 86 -15.50 4.74 8.62
C VAL A 86 -16.18 3.41 8.96
N ASP A 87 -16.27 2.49 8.00
CA ASP A 87 -16.83 1.16 8.22
C ASP A 87 -15.98 0.35 9.23
N ALA A 88 -14.66 0.46 9.14
CA ALA A 88 -13.74 -0.15 10.10
C ALA A 88 -13.92 0.45 11.51
N HIS A 89 -14.13 1.75 11.61
CA HIS A 89 -14.40 2.41 12.87
C HIS A 89 -15.72 1.92 13.48
N GLY A 90 -16.79 1.78 12.68
CA GLY A 90 -18.06 1.22 13.13
C GLY A 90 -17.90 -0.19 13.71
N ARG A 91 -17.16 -1.06 13.02
CA ARG A 91 -16.83 -2.41 13.50
C ARG A 91 -16.00 -2.40 14.78
N HIS A 92 -15.04 -1.46 14.90
CA HIS A 92 -14.22 -1.34 16.10
C HIS A 92 -14.98 -0.79 17.31
N ALA A 93 -15.97 0.08 17.08
CA ALA A 93 -16.81 0.65 18.13
C ALA A 93 -17.74 -0.40 18.75
N ASP A 94 -18.12 -1.43 18.00
CA ASP A 94 -18.84 -2.59 18.54
C ASP A 94 -17.98 -3.34 19.58
N ARG A 95 -18.43 -3.33 20.84
CA ARG A 95 -17.77 -4.00 21.96
C ARG A 95 -18.26 -5.42 22.21
N SER A 96 -19.17 -5.94 21.38
CA SER A 96 -19.75 -7.29 21.52
C SER A 96 -18.72 -8.41 21.32
N LYS A 97 -17.62 -8.13 20.62
CA LYS A 97 -16.52 -9.08 20.35
C LYS A 97 -15.17 -8.47 20.68
N ARG A 98 -14.28 -9.27 21.28
CA ARG A 98 -12.88 -8.87 21.48
C ARG A 98 -12.09 -9.27 20.25
N THR A 99 -11.39 -8.32 19.62
CA THR A 99 -10.53 -8.61 18.45
C THR A 99 -9.06 -8.62 18.86
N ILE A 100 -8.33 -9.67 18.49
CA ILE A 100 -6.88 -9.79 18.64
C ILE A 100 -6.24 -9.70 17.25
N LEU A 101 -5.30 -8.77 17.08
CA LEU A 101 -4.46 -8.71 15.88
C LEU A 101 -3.13 -9.40 16.17
N LEU A 102 -2.88 -10.51 15.48
CA LEU A 102 -1.58 -11.16 15.45
C LEU A 102 -0.78 -10.59 14.28
N ILE A 103 0.47 -10.21 14.53
CA ILE A 103 1.35 -9.63 13.50
C ILE A 103 2.59 -10.50 13.36
N ASN A 104 2.74 -11.16 12.21
CA ASN A 104 3.99 -11.82 11.86
C ASN A 104 4.90 -10.82 11.14
N CYS A 105 5.95 -10.36 11.82
CA CYS A 105 6.95 -9.45 11.25
C CYS A 105 8.12 -10.16 10.57
N SER A 106 8.10 -11.49 10.43
CA SER A 106 9.20 -12.18 9.77
C SER A 106 9.24 -11.84 8.29
N ALA A 107 10.36 -11.30 7.81
CA ALA A 107 10.62 -11.18 6.38
C ALA A 107 11.00 -12.52 5.73
N ARG A 108 11.19 -13.59 6.52
CA ARG A 108 11.54 -14.92 6.03
C ARG A 108 10.32 -15.81 5.95
N SER A 109 10.28 -16.61 4.89
CA SER A 109 9.40 -17.75 4.66
C SER A 109 10.19 -18.85 3.95
N GLU A 110 9.58 -20.02 3.79
CA GLU A 110 10.09 -21.09 2.94
C GLU A 110 10.23 -20.66 1.46
N HIS A 111 9.54 -19.59 1.05
CA HIS A 111 9.59 -19.03 -0.30
C HIS A 111 10.73 -18.02 -0.50
N THR A 112 11.23 -17.40 0.57
CA THR A 112 12.38 -16.47 0.51
C THR A 112 13.69 -17.12 0.97
N CYS A 113 13.61 -18.15 1.81
CA CYS A 113 14.74 -18.93 2.32
C CYS A 113 14.33 -20.42 2.33
N PRO A 114 14.70 -21.19 1.28
CA PRO A 114 14.26 -22.58 1.14
C PRO A 114 14.67 -23.42 2.36
N GLY A 115 13.73 -24.22 2.87
CA GLY A 115 14.01 -25.24 3.89
C GLY A 115 12.99 -25.32 5.02
N GLU A 116 12.48 -24.19 5.51
CA GLU A 116 11.50 -24.19 6.61
C GLU A 116 10.69 -22.88 6.65
N MET A 117 9.42 -22.99 7.05
CA MET A 117 8.61 -21.86 7.50
C MET A 117 9.27 -21.13 8.69
N SER A 118 9.04 -19.82 8.82
CA SER A 118 9.69 -19.05 9.89
C SER A 118 9.19 -19.46 11.28
N LYS A 119 10.11 -19.44 12.25
CA LYS A 119 9.77 -19.68 13.67
C LYS A 119 8.70 -18.72 14.17
N SER A 120 8.75 -17.45 13.75
CA SER A 120 7.76 -16.44 14.11
C SER A 120 6.36 -16.77 13.56
N TYR A 121 6.27 -17.24 12.32
CA TYR A 121 5.00 -17.69 11.77
C TYR A 121 4.46 -18.91 12.53
N ARG A 122 5.31 -19.90 12.85
CA ARG A 122 4.92 -21.04 13.70
C ARG A 122 4.37 -20.61 15.06
N LEU A 123 5.01 -19.65 15.72
CA LEU A 123 4.54 -19.13 17.01
C LEU A 123 3.21 -18.38 16.87
N VAL A 124 3.03 -17.63 15.79
CA VAL A 124 1.77 -16.92 15.50
C VAL A 124 0.64 -17.91 15.25
N GLU A 125 0.88 -19.00 14.54
CA GLU A 125 -0.12 -20.06 14.33
C GLU A 125 -0.51 -20.74 15.65
N ILE A 126 0.46 -21.04 16.52
CA ILE A 126 0.18 -21.57 17.87
C ILE A 126 -0.67 -20.57 18.67
N ALA A 127 -0.32 -19.29 18.65
CA ALA A 127 -1.11 -18.26 19.33
C ALA A 127 -2.53 -18.15 18.74
N ARG A 128 -2.67 -18.22 17.42
CA ARG A 128 -3.95 -18.22 16.72
C ARG A 128 -4.83 -19.39 17.17
N GLU A 129 -4.29 -20.60 17.26
CA GLU A 129 -5.01 -21.78 17.75
C GLU A 129 -5.46 -21.60 19.20
N VAL A 130 -4.58 -21.13 20.08
CA VAL A 130 -4.89 -20.88 21.51
C VAL A 130 -6.01 -19.86 21.66
N PHE A 131 -5.94 -18.74 20.96
CA PHE A 131 -6.98 -17.71 21.05
C PHE A 131 -8.30 -18.13 20.38
N ALA A 132 -8.24 -18.96 19.33
CA ALA A 132 -9.45 -19.39 18.61
C ALA A 132 -10.33 -20.31 19.47
N ALA A 133 -9.74 -20.98 20.45
CA ALA A 133 -10.47 -21.79 21.43
C ALA A 133 -11.25 -20.93 22.46
N ALA A 134 -10.99 -19.63 22.57
CA ALA A 134 -11.67 -18.75 23.52
C ALA A 134 -13.00 -18.22 22.95
N PRO A 135 -14.13 -18.33 23.69
CA PRO A 135 -15.40 -17.80 23.22
C PRO A 135 -15.40 -16.27 23.17
N GLY A 136 -16.06 -15.71 22.15
CA GLY A 136 -16.23 -14.25 22.01
C GLY A 136 -14.98 -13.49 21.56
N VAL A 137 -13.97 -14.19 21.04
CA VAL A 137 -12.75 -13.60 20.47
C VAL A 137 -12.72 -13.77 18.95
N SER A 138 -12.47 -12.69 18.22
CA SER A 138 -12.10 -12.70 16.81
C SER A 138 -10.60 -12.48 16.67
N ILE A 139 -9.99 -13.13 15.68
CA ILE A 139 -8.55 -13.07 15.45
C ILE A 139 -8.32 -12.65 14.01
N GLU A 140 -7.43 -11.68 13.83
CA GLU A 140 -6.93 -11.26 12.52
C GLU A 140 -5.42 -11.47 12.47
N LEU A 141 -4.92 -11.90 11.32
CA LEU A 141 -3.49 -12.08 11.08
C LEU A 141 -3.00 -11.09 10.03
N LEU A 142 -2.11 -10.21 10.44
CA LEU A 142 -1.28 -9.41 9.54
C LEU A 142 0.07 -10.10 9.35
N ASP A 143 0.20 -10.85 8.25
CA ASP A 143 1.45 -11.49 7.87
C ASP A 143 2.29 -10.61 6.94
N LEU A 144 3.35 -10.01 7.49
CA LEU A 144 4.26 -9.14 6.75
C LEU A 144 5.31 -9.92 5.95
N SER A 145 5.40 -11.25 6.10
CA SER A 145 6.28 -12.08 5.26
C SER A 145 5.91 -11.98 3.78
N ARG A 146 4.63 -11.74 3.51
CA ARG A 146 4.04 -11.54 2.18
C ARG A 146 4.62 -10.35 1.43
N LEU A 147 5.17 -9.36 2.13
CA LEU A 147 5.87 -8.26 1.47
C LEU A 147 7.12 -8.73 0.70
N ALA A 148 7.72 -9.84 1.14
CA ALA A 148 8.91 -10.42 0.52
C ALA A 148 8.59 -11.66 -0.34
N SER A 149 7.54 -12.42 -0.02
CA SER A 149 7.20 -13.67 -0.72
C SER A 149 6.10 -13.55 -1.77
N GLU A 150 5.25 -12.50 -1.73
CA GLU A 150 4.14 -12.32 -2.66
C GLU A 150 4.38 -11.11 -3.57
N TYR A 151 4.28 -11.35 -4.88
CA TYR A 151 4.48 -10.31 -5.88
C TYR A 151 3.49 -9.14 -5.70
N GLY A 152 4.00 -7.92 -5.77
CA GLY A 152 3.18 -6.70 -5.81
C GLY A 152 2.64 -6.21 -4.46
N ARG A 153 2.93 -6.89 -3.34
CA ARG A 153 2.58 -6.40 -2.00
C ARG A 153 3.51 -5.25 -1.60
N HIS A 154 2.96 -4.06 -1.40
CA HIS A 154 3.73 -2.88 -1.00
C HIS A 154 2.94 -2.06 0.03
N ILE A 155 3.61 -1.66 1.12
CA ILE A 155 3.06 -0.70 2.09
C ILE A 155 3.57 0.69 1.72
N HIS A 156 2.70 1.53 1.19
CA HIS A 156 3.07 2.90 0.86
C HIS A 156 3.18 3.76 2.13
N PRO A 157 4.14 4.69 2.21
CA PRO A 157 4.13 5.69 3.27
C PRO A 157 2.83 6.49 3.20
N CYS A 158 2.37 7.02 4.35
CA CYS A 158 1.18 7.86 4.37
C CYS A 158 1.34 9.00 3.34
N LYS A 159 0.32 9.19 2.50
CA LYS A 159 0.24 10.31 1.57
C LYS A 159 -0.31 11.54 2.28
#